data_AF-A0A3B0PMU0-F1
#
_entry.id   AF-A0A3B0PMU0-F1
#
_cell.length_a   1.000
_cell.length_b   1.000
_cell.length_c   1.000
_cell.angle_alpha   90.00
_cell.angle_beta   90.00
_cell.angle_gamma   90.00
#
_symmetry.space_group_name_H-M   'P 1'
#
loop_
_entity.id
_entity.type
_entity.pdbx_description
1 polymer ?
#
loop_
_entity_poly.entity_id
_entity_poly.type
_entity_poly.pdbx_seq_one_letter_code
_entity_poly.pdbx_strand_id
1 'polypeptide(L)'
;MNINRPLINKYFKKTIVKKCINLGIPFHVDYTNDTDKYFRNKIRLENNKLLKFTKLMYFIKFKLINLFNKVKWSFVNRNYKKW
;
A
#
# COMPACT_ATOMS: atom_id res chain seq x y z
N MET A 1 2.13 -17.49 9.44
CA MET A 1 2.93 -17.41 8.20
C MET A 1 3.63 -16.05 8.16
N ASN A 2 4.96 -16.02 8.23
CA ASN A 2 5.72 -14.77 8.18
C ASN A 2 5.84 -14.29 6.72
N ILE A 3 4.92 -13.43 6.27
CA ILE A 3 4.94 -12.86 4.92
C ILE A 3 5.84 -11.62 4.94
N ASN A 4 6.98 -11.68 4.26
CA ASN A 4 7.85 -10.51 4.08
C ASN A 4 7.34 -9.61 2.95
N ARG A 5 7.36 -8.29 3.17
CA ARG A 5 6.98 -7.27 2.18
C ARG A 5 8.04 -6.16 2.12
N PRO A 6 9.23 -6.44 1.56
CA PRO A 6 10.40 -5.58 1.70
C PRO A 6 10.25 -4.17 1.07
N LEU A 7 9.33 -4.01 0.12
CA LEU A 7 9.17 -2.78 -0.66
C LEU A 7 8.04 -1.87 -0.14
N ILE A 8 7.17 -2.36 0.76
CA ILE A 8 5.88 -1.72 1.10
C ILE A 8 5.99 -0.28 1.63
N ASN A 9 7.11 0.05 2.29
CA ASN A 9 7.38 1.36 2.88
C ASN A 9 8.60 2.07 2.30
N LYS A 10 9.24 1.49 1.26
CA LYS A 10 10.50 2.01 0.70
C LYS A 10 10.29 2.71 -0.63
N TYR A 11 9.41 2.17 -1.48
CA TYR A 11 9.29 2.61 -2.86
C TYR A 11 7.85 2.66 -3.32
N PHE A 12 7.52 3.68 -4.12
CA PHE A 12 6.26 3.72 -4.85
C PHE A 12 6.36 2.87 -6.12
N LYS A 13 5.24 2.37 -6.64
CA LYS A 13 5.22 1.59 -7.89
C LYS A 13 5.96 2.31 -9.03
N LYS A 14 5.77 3.63 -9.17
CA LYS A 14 6.46 4.44 -10.18
C LYS A 14 7.98 4.45 -10.04
N THR A 15 8.51 4.44 -8.80
CA THR A 15 9.97 4.42 -8.58
C THR A 15 10.55 3.04 -8.88
N ILE A 16 9.81 1.96 -8.59
CA ILE A 16 10.20 0.59 -8.94
C ILE A 16 10.29 0.43 -10.46
N VAL A 17 9.23 0.82 -11.17
CA VAL A 17 9.17 0.72 -12.65
C VAL A 17 10.30 1.52 -13.29
N LYS A 18 10.56 2.76 -12.84
CA LYS A 18 11.67 3.57 -13.34
C LYS A 18 13.02 2.86 -13.13
N LYS A 19 13.22 2.24 -11.96
CA LYS A 19 14.45 1.49 -11.67
C LYS A 19 14.60 0.25 -12.57
N CYS A 20 13.53 -0.49 -12.83
CA CYS A 20 13.57 -1.62 -13.76
C CYS A 20 13.96 -1.18 -15.17
N ILE A 21 13.36 -0.09 -15.69
CA ILE A 21 13.69 0.48 -17.00
C ILE A 21 15.16 0.88 -17.05
N ASN A 22 15.64 1.65 -16.05
CA ASN A 22 17.02 2.13 -16.00
C ASN A 22 18.05 0.99 -15.96
N LEU A 23 17.69 -0.15 -15.37
CA LEU A 23 18.57 -1.31 -15.25
C LEU A 23 18.36 -2.34 -16.37
N GLY A 24 17.48 -2.05 -17.35
CA GLY A 24 17.15 -2.99 -18.42
C GLY A 24 16.49 -4.28 -17.92
N ILE A 25 15.87 -4.27 -16.73
CA ILE A 25 15.18 -5.43 -16.17
C ILE A 25 13.83 -5.57 -16.88
N PRO A 26 13.58 -6.68 -17.60
CA PRO A 26 12.30 -6.90 -18.25
C PRO A 26 11.19 -7.11 -17.21
N PHE A 27 10.01 -6.55 -17.47
CA PHE A 27 8.82 -6.76 -16.64
C PHE A 27 7.56 -6.71 -17.48
N HIS A 28 6.53 -7.44 -17.05
CA HIS A 28 5.22 -7.40 -17.69
C HIS A 28 4.32 -6.32 -17.07
N VAL A 29 3.58 -5.62 -17.93
CA VAL A 29 2.50 -4.74 -17.51
C VAL A 29 1.22 -5.56 -17.45
N ASP A 30 0.67 -5.68 -16.25
CA ASP A 30 -0.60 -6.35 -16.05
C ASP A 30 -1.75 -5.43 -16.50
N TYR A 31 -2.27 -5.72 -17.69
CA TYR A 31 -3.33 -4.98 -18.38
C TYR A 31 -4.68 -5.03 -17.66
N THR A 32 -4.90 -6.00 -16.77
CA THR A 32 -6.15 -6.09 -16.00
C THR A 32 -6.31 -4.92 -15.02
N ASN A 33 -5.20 -4.24 -14.70
CA ASN A 33 -5.20 -3.07 -13.82
C ASN A 33 -5.89 -1.83 -14.41
N ASP A 34 -6.12 -1.81 -15.73
CA ASP A 34 -6.74 -0.68 -16.42
C ASP A 34 -8.26 -0.83 -16.52
N THR A 35 -8.80 -1.98 -16.12
CA THR A 35 -10.25 -2.23 -16.01
C THR A 35 -10.73 -1.97 -14.59
N ASP A 36 -11.89 -1.33 -14.44
CA ASP A 36 -12.53 -1.03 -13.16
C ASP A 36 -13.37 -2.21 -12.60
N LYS A 37 -13.19 -3.41 -13.17
CA LYS A 37 -13.87 -4.66 -12.77
C LYS A 37 -13.82 -4.92 -11.27
N TYR A 38 -12.74 -4.56 -10.60
CA TYR A 38 -12.59 -4.69 -9.15
C TYR A 38 -12.55 -3.32 -8.48
N PHE A 39 -13.21 -3.21 -7.31
CA PHE A 39 -13.19 -1.99 -6.51
C PHE A 39 -11.76 -1.49 -6.19
N ARG A 40 -10.81 -2.42 -5.99
CA ARG A 40 -9.38 -2.09 -5.85
C ARG A 40 -8.81 -1.38 -7.08
N ASN A 41 -9.19 -1.82 -8.28
CA ASN A 41 -8.75 -1.20 -9.52
C ASN A 41 -9.37 0.18 -9.68
N LYS A 42 -10.65 0.35 -9.32
CA LYS A 42 -11.30 1.67 -9.26
C LYS A 42 -10.52 2.65 -8.36
N ILE A 43 -10.23 2.25 -7.12
CA ILE A 43 -9.40 3.06 -6.20
C ILE A 43 -8.02 3.34 -6.80
N ARG A 44 -7.39 2.37 -7.48
CA ARG A 44 -6.08 2.56 -8.13
C ARG A 44 -6.16 3.61 -9.24
N LEU A 45 -7.16 3.54 -10.11
CA LEU A 45 -7.36 4.47 -11.22
C LEU A 45 -7.63 5.90 -10.71
N GLU A 46 -8.47 6.04 -9.69
CA GLU A 46 -8.69 7.32 -9.01
C GLU A 46 -7.39 7.87 -8.39
N ASN A 47 -6.67 7.02 -7.65
CA ASN A 47 -5.40 7.40 -7.07
C ASN A 47 -4.35 7.76 -8.13
N ASN A 48 -4.37 7.17 -9.32
CA ASN A 48 -3.41 7.51 -10.37
C ASN A 48 -3.52 8.98 -10.81
N LYS A 49 -4.73 9.57 -10.74
CA LYS A 49 -4.99 10.98 -11.06
C LYS A 49 -4.45 11.96 -10.01
N LEU A 50 -4.16 11.48 -8.79
CA LEU A 50 -3.67 12.30 -7.69
C LEU A 50 -2.17 12.64 -7.79
N LEU A 51 -1.82 13.83 -7.30
CA LEU A 51 -0.45 14.30 -7.13
C LEU A 51 0.34 13.43 -6.12
N LYS A 52 1.67 13.50 -6.17
CA LYS A 52 2.54 12.74 -5.24
C LYS A 52 2.34 13.18 -3.78
N PHE A 53 2.16 14.48 -3.56
CA PHE A 53 1.98 15.04 -2.22
C PHE A 53 0.69 14.53 -1.55
N THR A 54 -0.44 14.52 -2.27
CA THR A 54 -1.70 13.99 -1.74
C THR A 54 -1.62 12.49 -1.43
N LYS A 55 -0.89 11.71 -2.24
CA LYS A 55 -0.61 10.30 -1.94
C LYS A 55 0.19 10.12 -0.66
N LEU A 56 1.19 10.98 -0.43
CA LEU A 56 1.97 10.96 0.80
C LEU A 56 1.11 11.30 2.01
N MET A 57 0.24 12.31 1.89
CA MET A 57 -0.72 12.66 2.95
C MET A 57 -1.65 11.49 3.29
N TYR A 58 -2.22 10.82 2.29
CA TYR A 58 -3.02 9.61 2.53
C TYR A 58 -2.21 8.49 3.19
N PHE A 59 -0.98 8.25 2.76
CA PHE A 59 -0.11 7.25 3.36
C PHE A 59 0.15 7.54 4.85
N ILE A 60 0.47 8.80 5.20
CA ILE A 60 0.66 9.21 6.60
C ILE A 60 -0.63 9.03 7.40
N LYS A 61 -1.77 9.49 6.87
CA LYS A 61 -3.09 9.32 7.49
C LYS A 61 -3.38 7.85 7.81
N PHE A 62 -3.21 6.95 6.85
CA PHE A 62 -3.45 5.53 7.07
C PHE A 62 -2.44 4.89 8.01
N LYS A 63 -1.18 5.34 8.03
CA LYS A 63 -0.20 4.90 9.03
C LYS A 63 -0.64 5.24 10.45
N LEU A 64 -1.11 6.47 10.67
CA LEU A 64 -1.60 6.90 11.98
C LEU A 64 -2.82 6.08 12.40
N ILE A 65 -3.80 5.90 11.52
CA ILE A 65 -4.98 5.06 11.79
C ILE A 65 -4.58 3.64 12.17
N ASN A 66 -3.66 3.04 11.41
CA ASN A 66 -3.17 1.69 11.70
C ASN A 66 -2.41 1.61 13.02
N LEU A 67 -1.68 2.65 13.40
CA LEU A 67 -1.01 2.74 14.69
C LEU A 67 -2.04 2.76 15.83
N PHE A 68 -3.07 3.59 15.75
CA PHE A 68 -4.15 3.64 16.74
C PHE A 68 -4.89 2.31 16.84
N ASN A 69 -5.23 1.68 15.70
CA ASN A 69 -5.87 0.38 15.68
C ASN A 69 -5.00 -0.71 16.33
N LYS A 70 -3.68 -0.67 16.12
CA LYS A 70 -2.73 -1.59 16.76
C LYS A 70 -2.74 -1.43 18.29
N VAL A 71 -2.75 -0.19 18.79
CA VAL A 71 -2.84 0.09 20.23
C VAL A 71 -4.17 -0.42 20.79
N LYS A 72 -5.28 -0.09 20.15
CA LYS A 72 -6.62 -0.56 20.53
C LYS A 72 -6.69 -2.08 20.57
N TRP A 73 -6.15 -2.75 19.55
CA TRP A 73 -6.09 -4.20 19.48
C TRP A 73 -5.26 -4.81 20.61
N SER A 74 -4.11 -4.21 20.92
CA SER A 74 -3.26 -4.66 22.04
C SER A 74 -3.99 -4.56 23.38
N PHE A 75 -4.77 -3.49 23.58
CA PHE A 75 -5.59 -3.32 24.78
C PHE A 75 -6.69 -4.39 24.88
N VAL A 76 -7.45 -4.59 23.80
CA VAL A 76 -8.49 -5.63 23.74
C VAL A 76 -7.90 -7.02 23.99
N ASN A 77 -6.77 -7.35 23.37
CA ASN A 77 -6.11 -8.65 23.54
C ASN A 77 -5.61 -8.86 24.98
N ARG A 78 -5.12 -7.80 25.65
CA ARG A 78 -4.73 -7.86 27.06
C ARG A 78 -5.93 -8.16 27.96
N ASN A 79 -7.09 -7.57 27.68
CA ASN A 79 -8.31 -7.83 28.46
C ASN A 79 -8.86 -9.22 28.18
N TYR A 80 -8.84 -9.67 26.93
CA TYR A 80 -9.26 -11.02 26.55
C TYR A 80 -8.40 -12.09 27.24
N LYS A 81 -7.09 -11.90 27.37
CA LYS A 81 -6.20 -12.83 28.10
C LYS A 81 -6.43 -12.90 29.61
N LYS A 82 -7.12 -11.92 30.19
CA LYS A 82 -7.46 -11.91 31.63
C LYS A 82 -8.77 -12.63 31.93
N TRP A 83 -9.62 -12.78 30.92
CA TRP A 83 -10.87 -13.52 30.95
C TRP A 83 -10.57 -15.00 30.72
#